data_AF-A0A6S7C7I1-F1
#
_entry.id   AF-A0A6S7C7I1-F1
#
_cell.length_a   1.000
_cell.length_b   1.000
_cell.length_c   1.000
_cell.angle_alpha   90.00
_cell.angle_beta   90.00
_cell.angle_gamma   90.00
#
_symmetry.space_group_name_H-M   'P 1'
#
loop_
_entity.id
_entity.type
_entity.pdbx_description
1 polymer ?
#
loop_
_entity_poly.entity_id
_entity_poly.type
_entity_poly.pdbx_seq_one_letter_code
_entity_poly.pdbx_strand_id
1 'polypeptide(L)'
;MQPPPPLYALWAKAGVDQQGVRDALLDCGFPSASHVDGTTITNNDYARGEQCMLGKGFAYQERHTYCDTHPHLAACPATDGAAAAGSRQRPPAYEQWTRPDADAQRVQQAMRACGYASVIEPGDDMLLNDIAAAQLCMLDGGFQFTLPASALLCRNPPLLAACRGRVIDTAHCCAPPRAAGQR
;
A
#
# COMPACT_ATOMS: atom_id res chain seq x y z
N MET A 1 -6.56 -23.71 -0.26
CA MET A 1 -6.32 -22.45 0.47
C MET A 1 -7.66 -21.99 1.02
N GLN A 2 -7.78 -21.81 2.33
CA GLN A 2 -8.95 -21.14 2.91
C GLN A 2 -8.84 -19.64 2.61
N PRO A 3 -9.96 -18.96 2.26
CA PRO A 3 -9.94 -17.51 2.14
C PRO A 3 -9.55 -16.89 3.50
N PRO A 4 -8.92 -15.70 3.49
CA PRO A 4 -8.66 -14.99 4.73
C PRO A 4 -9.98 -14.80 5.50
N PRO A 5 -9.95 -14.89 6.84
CA PRO A 5 -11.12 -14.60 7.64
C PRO A 5 -11.60 -13.17 7.38
N PRO A 6 -12.91 -12.89 7.50
CA PRO A 6 -13.41 -11.53 7.38
C PRO A 6 -12.87 -10.68 8.52
N LEU A 7 -12.70 -9.38 8.28
CA LEU A 7 -12.04 -8.45 9.20
C LEU A 7 -12.66 -8.47 10.61
N TYR A 8 -13.99 -8.47 10.73
CA TYR A 8 -14.68 -8.53 12.03
C TYR A 8 -14.35 -9.78 12.85
N ALA A 9 -13.95 -10.89 12.22
CA ALA A 9 -13.59 -12.12 12.94
C ALA A 9 -12.20 -12.03 13.60
N LEU A 10 -11.43 -11.00 13.27
CA LEU A 10 -10.12 -10.74 13.86
C LEU A 10 -10.20 -9.94 15.19
N TRP A 11 -11.42 -9.58 15.63
CA TRP A 11 -11.63 -8.72 16.78
C TRP A 11 -12.65 -9.31 17.74
N ALA A 12 -12.41 -9.17 19.04
CA ALA A 12 -13.36 -9.58 20.06
C ALA A 12 -13.37 -8.59 21.24
N LYS A 13 -14.51 -8.49 21.91
CA LYS A 13 -14.64 -7.77 23.19
C LYS A 13 -15.72 -8.45 24.04
N ALA A 14 -15.45 -8.64 25.32
CA ALA A 14 -16.40 -9.29 26.23
C ALA A 14 -17.73 -8.52 26.26
N GLY A 15 -18.84 -9.25 26.08
CA GLY A 15 -20.19 -8.66 26.06
C GLY A 15 -20.56 -7.93 24.76
N VAL A 16 -19.73 -7.97 23.72
CA VAL A 16 -20.03 -7.41 22.40
C VAL A 16 -20.23 -8.54 21.41
N ASP A 17 -21.37 -8.52 20.70
CA ASP A 17 -21.68 -9.48 19.66
C ASP A 17 -21.00 -9.12 18.32
N GLN A 18 -21.21 -9.97 17.31
CA GLN A 18 -20.62 -9.75 15.99
C GLN A 18 -21.05 -8.42 15.36
N GLN A 19 -22.30 -7.99 15.56
CA GLN A 19 -22.78 -6.74 14.98
C GLN A 19 -22.07 -5.55 15.64
N GLY A 20 -21.92 -5.57 16.96
CA GLY A 20 -21.17 -4.53 17.68
C GLY A 20 -19.70 -4.45 17.28
N VAL A 21 -19.06 -5.57 16.92
CA VAL A 21 -17.69 -5.55 16.34
C VAL A 21 -17.69 -4.87 14.97
N ARG A 22 -18.66 -5.20 14.11
CA ARG A 22 -18.77 -4.60 12.77
C ARG A 22 -19.00 -3.09 12.86
N ASP A 23 -19.90 -2.66 13.72
CA ASP A 23 -20.20 -1.24 13.92
C ASP A 23 -18.96 -0.50 14.45
N ALA A 24 -18.24 -1.09 15.42
CA ALA A 24 -17.00 -0.50 15.92
C ALA A 24 -15.90 -0.38 14.85
N LEU A 25 -15.77 -1.35 13.94
CA LEU A 25 -14.83 -1.25 12.82
C LEU A 25 -15.17 -0.08 11.89
N LEU A 26 -16.45 0.06 11.52
CA LEU A 26 -16.90 1.16 10.68
C LEU A 26 -16.70 2.51 11.38
N ASP A 27 -17.03 2.60 12.67
CA ASP A 27 -16.80 3.78 13.51
C ASP A 27 -15.30 4.15 13.63
N CYS A 28 -14.41 3.16 13.60
CA CYS A 28 -12.97 3.36 13.61
C CYS A 28 -12.38 3.71 12.23
N GLY A 29 -13.23 3.86 11.20
CA GLY A 29 -12.83 4.34 9.89
C GLY A 29 -12.50 3.26 8.87
N PHE A 30 -12.72 1.98 9.19
CA PHE A 30 -12.65 0.93 8.17
C PHE A 30 -13.81 1.10 7.17
N PRO A 31 -13.55 1.06 5.85
CA PRO A 31 -14.61 1.20 4.85
C PRO A 31 -15.55 -0.02 4.80
N SER A 32 -15.14 -1.14 5.39
CA SER A 32 -15.90 -2.38 5.44
C SER A 32 -15.45 -3.22 6.62
N ALA A 33 -16.41 -3.78 7.36
CA ALA A 33 -16.13 -4.70 8.46
C ALA A 33 -15.83 -6.14 8.00
N SER A 34 -15.97 -6.44 6.71
CA SER A 34 -15.78 -7.81 6.17
C SER A 34 -14.47 -7.96 5.40
N HIS A 35 -14.16 -7.02 4.52
CA HIS A 35 -12.99 -7.08 3.65
C HIS A 35 -12.51 -5.68 3.32
N VAL A 36 -11.21 -5.45 3.45
CA VAL A 36 -10.51 -4.23 3.06
C VAL A 36 -9.20 -4.60 2.39
N ASP A 37 -8.73 -3.75 1.48
CA ASP A 37 -7.44 -3.89 0.81
C ASP A 37 -6.96 -2.52 0.32
N GLY A 38 -5.79 -2.48 -0.32
CA GLY A 38 -5.19 -1.25 -0.82
C GLY A 38 -6.05 -0.47 -1.85
N THR A 39 -7.13 -1.05 -2.38
CA THR A 39 -8.08 -0.31 -3.24
C THR A 39 -9.11 0.49 -2.44
N THR A 40 -9.26 0.21 -1.14
CA THR A 40 -10.30 0.79 -0.28
C THR A 40 -9.76 1.49 0.96
N ILE A 41 -8.55 1.16 1.42
CA ILE A 41 -7.91 1.77 2.58
C ILE A 41 -6.40 1.87 2.39
N THR A 42 -5.77 2.92 2.92
CA THR A 42 -4.31 3.10 2.94
C THR A 42 -3.69 2.29 4.08
N ASN A 43 -2.37 2.03 4.04
CA ASN A 43 -1.72 1.34 5.16
C ASN A 43 -1.82 2.15 6.47
N ASN A 44 -1.67 3.47 6.38
CA ASN A 44 -1.75 4.35 7.55
C ASN A 44 -3.16 4.43 8.13
N ASP A 45 -4.21 4.46 7.29
CA ASP A 45 -5.60 4.41 7.77
C ASP A 45 -5.97 3.05 8.36
N TYR A 46 -5.46 1.96 7.79
CA TYR A 46 -5.62 0.63 8.37
C TYR A 46 -5.00 0.58 9.77
N ALA A 47 -3.75 1.03 9.93
CA ALA A 47 -3.08 1.13 11.22
C ALA A 47 -3.88 1.98 12.22
N ARG A 48 -4.38 3.15 11.79
CA ARG A 48 -5.21 4.05 12.60
C ARG A 48 -6.48 3.37 13.08
N GLY A 49 -7.15 2.62 12.20
CA GLY A 49 -8.35 1.85 12.52
C GLY A 49 -8.07 0.77 13.58
N GLU A 50 -6.97 0.02 13.45
CA GLU A 50 -6.58 -0.96 14.47
C GLU A 50 -6.29 -0.31 15.82
N GLN A 51 -5.54 0.80 15.84
CA GLN A 51 -5.28 1.54 17.07
C GLN A 51 -6.56 2.06 17.73
N CYS A 52 -7.53 2.52 16.93
CA CYS A 52 -8.86 2.90 17.43
C CYS A 52 -9.60 1.72 18.08
N MET A 53 -9.60 0.55 17.43
CA MET A 53 -10.24 -0.66 17.97
C MET A 53 -9.63 -1.08 19.31
N LEU A 54 -8.29 -1.09 19.38
CA LEU A 54 -7.53 -1.34 20.61
C LEU A 54 -7.88 -0.33 21.71
N GLY A 55 -7.92 0.97 21.36
CA GLY A 55 -8.31 2.04 22.28
C GLY A 55 -9.76 1.94 22.80
N LYS A 56 -10.67 1.35 22.01
CA LYS A 56 -12.04 1.01 22.43
C LYS A 56 -12.12 -0.28 23.28
N GLY A 57 -10.99 -0.94 23.55
CA GLY A 57 -10.90 -2.15 24.35
C GLY A 57 -11.28 -3.43 23.62
N PHE A 58 -11.24 -3.43 22.28
CA PHE A 58 -11.30 -4.67 21.51
C PHE A 58 -9.92 -5.33 21.48
N ALA A 59 -9.89 -6.65 21.49
CA ALA A 59 -8.70 -7.46 21.38
C ALA A 59 -8.55 -8.00 19.97
N TYR A 60 -7.40 -7.74 19.34
CA TYR A 60 -7.01 -8.36 18.08
C TYR A 60 -6.66 -9.84 18.31
N GLN A 61 -7.14 -10.73 17.44
CA GLN A 61 -7.07 -12.18 17.65
C GLN A 61 -5.83 -12.83 17.02
N GLU A 62 -5.13 -12.12 16.13
CA GLU A 62 -3.91 -12.62 15.50
C GLU A 62 -2.65 -12.20 16.28
N ARG A 63 -1.52 -12.85 15.95
CA ARG A 63 -0.26 -12.68 16.69
C ARG A 63 0.34 -11.27 16.60
N HIS A 64 0.18 -10.62 15.45
CA HIS A 64 0.81 -9.35 15.15
C HIS A 64 -0.23 -8.38 14.59
N THR A 65 -0.36 -7.23 15.24
CA THR A 65 -1.08 -6.08 14.70
C THR A 65 -0.35 -5.54 13.49
N TYR A 66 -1.02 -4.66 12.75
CA TYR A 66 -0.44 -3.99 11.61
C TYR A 66 0.77 -3.14 12.02
N CYS A 67 0.70 -2.48 13.18
CA CYS A 67 1.81 -1.68 13.70
C CYS A 67 3.03 -2.51 14.16
N ASP A 68 2.84 -3.78 14.52
CA ASP A 68 3.98 -4.67 14.81
C ASP A 68 4.81 -4.97 13.56
N THR A 69 4.19 -4.90 12.38
CA THR A 69 4.84 -5.20 11.09
C THR A 69 5.19 -3.95 10.28
N HIS A 70 4.52 -2.82 10.56
CA HIS A 70 4.73 -1.53 9.90
C HIS A 70 4.94 -0.39 10.92
N PRO A 71 5.97 -0.46 11.79
CA PRO A 71 6.16 0.51 12.87
C PRO A 71 6.52 1.92 12.40
N HIS A 72 6.80 2.10 11.10
CA HIS A 72 7.14 3.39 10.50
C HIS A 72 5.92 4.26 10.19
N LEU A 73 4.71 3.70 10.20
CA LEU A 73 3.49 4.42 9.86
C LEU A 73 3.17 5.46 10.93
N ALA A 74 2.70 6.63 10.50
CA ALA A 74 2.42 7.75 11.38
C ALA A 74 1.31 7.46 12.42
N ALA A 75 0.39 6.55 12.09
CA ALA A 75 -0.67 6.12 13.01
C ALA A 75 -0.19 5.15 14.10
N CYS A 76 1.01 4.59 13.97
CA CYS A 76 1.54 3.66 14.95
C CYS A 76 2.18 4.40 16.14
N PRO A 77 2.05 3.87 17.37
CA PRO A 77 2.68 4.47 18.53
C PRO A 77 4.20 4.48 18.36
N ALA A 78 4.82 5.60 18.73
CA ALA A 78 6.27 5.68 18.81
C ALA A 78 6.75 4.62 19.82
N THR A 79 7.44 3.61 19.31
CA THR A 79 8.11 2.64 20.17
C THR A 79 9.45 3.25 20.55
N ASP A 80 9.67 3.47 21.84
CA ASP A 80 10.97 3.85 22.40
C ASP A 80 11.97 2.71 22.14
N GLY A 81 12.53 2.65 20.93
CA GLY A 81 13.49 1.63 20.52
C GLY A 81 13.37 1.07 19.10
N ALA A 82 12.40 1.44 18.27
CA ALA A 82 12.33 0.94 16.89
C ALA A 82 13.20 1.72 15.90
N ALA A 83 14.46 1.96 16.26
CA ALA A 83 15.51 2.02 15.26
C ALA A 83 16.09 0.60 15.16
N ALA A 84 15.98 0.00 13.96
CA ALA A 84 16.67 -1.23 13.56
C ALA A 84 16.13 -2.58 14.10
N ALA A 85 15.07 -3.09 13.47
CA ALA A 85 14.88 -4.54 13.35
C ALA A 85 14.39 -4.92 11.94
N GLY A 86 15.31 -4.90 10.97
CA GLY A 86 15.40 -5.98 9.97
C GLY A 86 14.35 -6.12 8.87
N SER A 87 13.49 -5.13 8.59
CA SER A 87 12.79 -5.13 7.30
C SER A 87 13.80 -4.82 6.21
N ARG A 88 13.90 -5.67 5.17
CA ARG A 88 14.53 -5.25 3.90
C ARG A 88 13.80 -3.99 3.48
N GLN A 89 14.40 -2.83 3.74
CA GLN A 89 13.85 -1.55 3.35
C GLN A 89 13.64 -1.65 1.85
N ARG A 90 12.38 -1.71 1.40
CA ARG A 90 12.10 -1.71 -0.02
C ARG A 90 12.77 -0.46 -0.57
N PRO A 91 13.44 -0.55 -1.74
CA PRO A 91 13.96 0.64 -2.39
C PRO A 91 12.83 1.67 -2.48
N PRO A 92 13.06 2.92 -2.07
CA PRO A 92 12.10 4.00 -2.22
C PRO A 92 11.45 3.97 -3.59
N ALA A 93 10.16 4.29 -3.67
CA ALA A 93 9.43 4.25 -4.94
C ALA A 93 10.08 5.11 -6.04
N TYR A 94 10.76 6.21 -5.70
CA TYR A 94 11.49 7.01 -6.69
C TYR A 94 12.65 6.26 -7.36
N GLU A 95 13.25 5.26 -6.71
CA GLU A 95 14.31 4.43 -7.31
C GLU A 95 13.76 3.42 -8.32
N GLN A 96 12.44 3.30 -8.40
CA GLN A 96 11.75 2.46 -9.39
C GLN A 96 11.55 3.18 -10.74
N TRP A 97 12.02 4.43 -10.86
CA TRP A 97 11.85 5.27 -12.02
C TRP A 97 13.18 5.81 -12.53
N THR A 98 13.32 5.90 -13.85
CA THR A 98 14.50 6.50 -14.47
C THR A 98 14.13 7.26 -15.73
N ARG A 99 14.93 8.27 -16.06
CA ARG A 99 14.91 8.97 -17.33
C ARG A 99 16.33 9.49 -17.62
N PRO A 100 16.85 9.43 -18.86
CA PRO A 100 18.24 9.77 -19.16
C PRO A 100 18.70 11.17 -18.71
N ASP A 101 17.78 12.13 -18.62
CA ASP A 101 18.01 13.53 -18.25
C ASP A 101 17.50 13.90 -16.85
N ALA A 102 17.18 12.91 -16.01
CA ALA A 102 16.63 13.12 -14.67
C ALA A 102 17.52 12.47 -13.60
N ASP A 103 17.96 13.29 -12.64
CA ASP A 103 18.51 12.79 -11.38
C ASP A 103 17.39 12.38 -10.40
N ALA A 104 17.76 11.85 -9.24
CA ALA A 104 16.80 11.41 -8.22
C ALA A 104 15.86 12.54 -7.77
N GLN A 105 16.37 13.77 -7.67
CA GLN A 105 15.55 14.93 -7.28
C GLN A 105 14.50 15.21 -8.36
N ARG A 106 14.87 15.16 -9.63
CA ARG A 106 13.97 15.39 -10.75
C ARG A 106 12.92 14.29 -10.89
N VAL A 107 13.29 13.04 -10.62
CA VAL A 107 12.34 11.92 -10.52
C VAL A 107 11.33 12.17 -9.41
N GLN A 108 11.78 12.52 -8.20
CA GLN A 108 10.89 12.81 -7.08
C GLN A 108 9.96 13.99 -7.37
N GLN A 109 10.45 15.05 -8.01
CA GLN A 109 9.62 16.19 -8.43
C GLN A 109 8.55 15.78 -9.45
N ALA A 110 8.91 14.97 -10.45
CA ALA A 110 7.97 14.45 -11.43
C ALA A 110 6.91 13.54 -10.79
N MET A 111 7.31 12.67 -9.85
CA MET A 111 6.37 11.85 -9.09
C MET A 111 5.36 12.73 -8.34
N ARG A 112 5.83 13.74 -7.61
CA ARG A 112 4.93 14.67 -6.91
C ARG A 112 4.00 15.41 -7.87
N ALA A 113 4.51 15.85 -9.02
CA ALA A 113 3.70 16.47 -10.07
C ALA A 113 2.66 15.51 -10.66
N CYS A 114 2.95 14.21 -10.71
CA CYS A 114 2.03 13.14 -11.09
C CYS A 114 1.07 12.70 -9.98
N GLY A 115 1.12 13.32 -8.80
CA GLY A 115 0.17 13.10 -7.71
C GLY A 115 0.63 12.11 -6.64
N TYR A 116 1.90 11.68 -6.62
CA TYR A 116 2.43 10.91 -5.51
C TYR A 116 2.46 11.74 -4.21
N ALA A 117 1.72 11.32 -3.19
CA ALA A 117 1.76 11.90 -1.84
C ALA A 117 3.11 11.58 -1.16
N SER A 118 3.56 10.34 -1.27
CA SER A 118 4.88 9.87 -0.83
C SER A 118 5.66 9.30 -2.02
N VAL A 119 6.96 9.58 -2.06
CA VAL A 119 7.91 9.06 -3.07
C VAL A 119 8.77 7.91 -2.53
N ILE A 120 8.53 7.52 -1.27
CA ILE A 120 9.24 6.43 -0.59
C ILE A 120 8.33 5.20 -0.55
N GLU A 121 7.21 5.28 0.15
CA GLU A 121 6.19 4.22 0.27
C GLU A 121 4.81 4.81 -0.06
N PRO A 122 4.43 4.91 -1.35
CA PRO A 122 3.16 5.51 -1.76
C PRO A 122 1.93 4.83 -1.14
N GLY A 123 1.99 3.52 -0.88
CA GLY A 123 0.88 2.74 -0.30
C GLY A 123 0.52 3.14 1.13
N ASP A 124 1.41 3.87 1.81
CA ASP A 124 1.14 4.34 3.16
C ASP A 124 0.04 5.39 3.20
N ASP A 125 -0.03 6.23 2.16
CA ASP A 125 -0.89 7.41 2.12
C ASP A 125 -1.79 7.45 0.87
N MET A 126 -1.69 6.49 -0.05
CA MET A 126 -2.44 6.48 -1.30
C MET A 126 -3.10 5.13 -1.57
N LEU A 127 -4.32 5.18 -2.10
CA LEU A 127 -4.99 3.99 -2.63
C LEU A 127 -4.30 3.50 -3.91
N LEU A 128 -4.39 2.20 -4.18
CA LEU A 128 -3.80 1.58 -5.36
C LEU A 128 -4.27 2.24 -6.66
N ASN A 129 -5.53 2.69 -6.73
CA ASN A 129 -6.05 3.38 -7.92
C ASN A 129 -5.30 4.70 -8.19
N ASP A 130 -4.97 5.46 -7.16
CA ASP A 130 -4.29 6.75 -7.29
C ASP A 130 -2.81 6.56 -7.59
N ILE A 131 -2.18 5.55 -6.98
CA ILE A 131 -0.83 5.13 -7.33
C ILE A 131 -0.79 4.69 -8.80
N ALA A 132 -1.77 3.92 -9.28
CA ALA A 132 -1.83 3.48 -10.66
C ALA A 132 -1.97 4.66 -11.64
N ALA A 133 -2.80 5.65 -11.31
CA ALA A 133 -2.91 6.89 -12.08
C ALA A 133 -1.56 7.63 -12.14
N ALA A 134 -0.86 7.74 -11.01
CA ALA A 134 0.43 8.40 -10.93
C ALA A 134 1.53 7.62 -11.70
N GLN A 135 1.52 6.29 -11.66
CA GLN A 135 2.40 5.45 -12.48
C GLN A 135 2.19 5.71 -13.97
N LEU A 136 0.94 5.78 -14.43
CA LEU A 136 0.62 6.08 -15.83
C LEU A 136 1.08 7.48 -16.23
N CYS A 137 0.92 8.49 -15.37
CA CYS A 137 1.43 9.83 -15.61
C CYS A 137 2.96 9.86 -15.77
N MET A 138 3.69 9.10 -14.94
CA MET A 138 5.16 9.00 -15.05
C MET A 138 5.56 8.39 -16.40
N LEU A 139 4.87 7.34 -16.85
CA LEU A 139 5.06 6.76 -18.18
C LEU A 139 4.78 7.76 -19.31
N ASP A 140 3.68 8.51 -19.22
CA ASP A 140 3.32 9.55 -20.19
C ASP A 140 4.35 10.70 -20.20
N GLY A 141 5.01 10.95 -19.07
CA GLY A 141 6.13 11.89 -18.91
C GLY A 141 7.49 11.37 -19.39
N GLY A 142 7.52 10.20 -20.03
CA GLY A 142 8.71 9.59 -20.60
C GLY A 142 9.65 8.94 -19.58
N PHE A 143 9.21 8.76 -18.33
CA PHE A 143 9.96 7.97 -17.36
C PHE A 143 9.77 6.47 -17.63
N GLN A 144 10.84 5.71 -17.42
CA GLN A 144 10.84 4.26 -17.52
C GLN A 144 10.80 3.66 -16.12
N PHE A 145 10.03 2.59 -15.97
CA PHE A 145 9.95 1.79 -14.77
C PHE A 145 11.12 0.81 -14.72
N THR A 146 11.89 0.81 -13.63
CA THR A 146 13.10 -0.02 -13.52
C THR A 146 12.80 -1.48 -13.18
N LEU A 147 11.53 -1.80 -12.88
CA LEU A 147 11.03 -3.15 -12.66
C LEU A 147 10.26 -3.66 -13.88
N PRO A 148 10.04 -4.99 -13.99
CA PRO A 148 9.20 -5.56 -15.04
C PRO A 148 7.80 -4.96 -15.06
N ALA A 149 7.18 -4.90 -16.24
CA ALA A 149 5.82 -4.36 -16.38
C ALA A 149 4.80 -5.05 -15.45
N SER A 150 5.02 -6.31 -15.06
CA SER A 150 4.18 -7.03 -14.09
C SER A 150 4.24 -6.45 -12.67
N ALA A 151 5.13 -5.50 -12.37
CA ALA A 151 5.14 -4.77 -11.11
C ALA A 151 4.34 -3.45 -11.17
N LEU A 152 3.89 -3.04 -12.36
CA LEU A 152 2.93 -1.95 -12.50
C LEU A 152 1.54 -2.40 -12.05
N LEU A 153 0.82 -1.52 -11.35
CA LEU A 153 -0.52 -1.83 -10.85
C LEU A 153 -1.50 -2.11 -11.98
N CYS A 154 -1.39 -1.37 -13.08
CA CYS A 154 -2.23 -1.57 -14.27
C CYS A 154 -1.96 -2.86 -15.06
N ARG A 155 -0.96 -3.66 -14.67
CA ARG A 155 -0.70 -4.99 -15.26
C ARG A 155 -1.08 -6.14 -14.32
N ASN A 156 -1.57 -5.84 -13.12
CA ASN A 156 -2.04 -6.84 -12.17
C ASN A 156 -3.56 -6.72 -11.97
N PRO A 157 -4.29 -7.85 -11.91
CA PRO A 157 -5.70 -7.83 -11.52
C PRO A 157 -5.87 -7.52 -10.01
N PRO A 158 -7.01 -6.96 -9.58
CA PRO A 158 -8.15 -6.54 -10.42
C PRO A 158 -7.85 -5.27 -11.22
N LEU A 159 -8.55 -5.08 -12.34
CA LEU A 159 -8.39 -3.88 -13.17
C LEU A 159 -8.89 -2.64 -12.43
N LEU A 160 -7.95 -1.80 -12.00
CA LEU A 160 -8.22 -0.52 -11.35
C LEU A 160 -8.86 0.47 -12.34
N ALA A 161 -9.67 1.41 -11.83
CA ALA A 161 -10.40 2.36 -12.67
C ALA A 161 -9.45 3.24 -13.51
N ALA A 162 -8.33 3.70 -12.93
CA ALA A 162 -7.29 4.47 -13.60
C ALA A 162 -6.67 3.74 -14.81
N CYS A 163 -6.69 2.40 -14.80
CA CYS A 163 -6.09 1.57 -15.83
C CYS A 163 -7.04 1.24 -16.99
N ARG A 164 -8.32 1.58 -16.88
CA ARG A 164 -9.33 1.22 -17.90
C ARG A 164 -9.01 1.90 -19.23
N GLY A 165 -8.93 1.09 -20.29
CA GLY A 165 -8.64 1.55 -21.64
C GLY A 165 -7.19 2.01 -21.87
N ARG A 166 -6.30 1.85 -20.88
CA ARG A 166 -4.89 2.22 -21.02
C ARG A 166 -4.09 1.09 -21.63
N VAL A 167 -3.36 1.42 -22.70
CA VAL A 167 -2.37 0.53 -23.30
C VAL A 167 -0.99 0.94 -22.79
N ILE A 168 -0.30 0.04 -22.10
CA ILE A 168 1.08 0.24 -21.65
C ILE A 168 2.00 -0.40 -22.68
N ASP A 169 2.89 0.39 -23.26
CA ASP A 169 3.95 -0.10 -24.14
C ASP A 169 5.02 -0.84 -23.34
N THR A 170 4.81 -2.13 -23.13
CA THR A 170 5.74 -2.94 -22.34
C THR A 170 7.08 -3.21 -23.01
N ALA A 171 7.26 -2.82 -24.28
CA ALA A 171 8.57 -2.90 -24.93
C ALA A 171 9.49 -1.75 -24.50
N HIS A 172 8.92 -0.59 -24.16
CA HIS A 172 9.71 0.63 -23.90
C HIS A 172 9.44 1.27 -22.53
N CYS A 173 8.39 0.85 -21.80
CA CYS A 173 8.04 1.43 -20.51
C CYS A 173 8.91 0.94 -19.36
N CYS A 174 9.47 -0.26 -19.47
CA CYS A 174 9.77 -1.06 -18.29
C CYS A 174 10.99 -1.96 -18.51
N ALA A 175 11.69 -2.30 -17.43
CA ALA A 175 12.79 -3.24 -17.49
C ALA A 175 12.33 -4.63 -17.98
N PRO A 176 13.18 -5.36 -18.72
CA PRO A 176 12.84 -6.71 -19.15
C PRO A 176 12.65 -7.64 -17.95
N PRO A 177 11.75 -8.64 -18.04
CA PRO A 177 11.62 -9.65 -16.99
C PRO A 177 12.96 -10.37 -16.79
N ARG A 178 13.41 -10.51 -15.54
CA ARG A 178 14.59 -11.31 -15.22
C ARG A 178 14.34 -12.76 -15.59
N ALA A 179 15.25 -13.38 -16.33
CA ALA A 179 15.17 -14.80 -16.64
C ALA A 179 15.22 -15.64 -15.35
N ALA A 180 14.44 -16.73 -15.31
CA ALA A 180 14.46 -17.66 -14.19
C ALA A 180 15.88 -18.21 -13.99
N GLY A 181 16.54 -17.87 -12.87
CA GLY A 181 17.86 -18.36 -12.50
C GLY A 181 18.94 -17.30 -12.24
N GLN A 182 18.67 -16.01 -12.47
CA GLN A 182 19.60 -14.94 -12.07
C GLN A 182 19.31 -14.51 -10.63
N ARG A 183 20.19 -14.89 -9.70
CA ARG A 183 20.23 -14.41 -8.31
C ARG A 183 21.05 -13.14 -8.19
#